data_AF-A0AAD7JAE2-F1
#
_entry.id   AF-A0AAD7JAE2-F1
#
_cell.length_a   1.000
_cell.length_b   1.000
_cell.length_c   1.000
_cell.angle_alpha   90.00
_cell.angle_beta   90.00
_cell.angle_gamma   90.00
#
_symmetry.space_group_name_H-M   'P 1'
#
loop_
_entity.id
_entity.type
_entity.pdbx_description
1 polymer ?
#
loop_
_entity_poly.entity_id
_entity_poly.type
_entity_poly.pdbx_seq_one_letter_code
_entity_poly.pdbx_strand_id
1 'polypeptide(L)'
;MIFHAPEGDWTKSAPLRILSFDLETAIAPPSTFSGDRLPRYSHEAVFQIGNTLLDKVPGEFDSYAQFMFTLNTCSDIDGVEVKSYDTESELLLAWRDFVIESDPDVIIGHNISRFDWPHLLLRSEFALALPEFSCIGRLQGVHATARPLPLNQRKFNDGPILMGRLQLDTNQYMAESQALRRNFTIGGRPRCDLNTLAAEFLDDKKGDVHFLEIEHLQHGGADTRRKLAVYCLKDTELPLKLLNCRLQCLDEAIRAARANTRYMYRPFHEFLRNGRNRS
;
A
#
# COMPACT_ATOMS: atom_id res chain seq x y z
N MET A 1 -29.90 -14.84 -10.81
CA MET A 1 -28.55 -14.38 -11.18
C MET A 1 -28.19 -15.05 -12.50
N ILE A 2 -27.80 -14.28 -13.52
CA ILE A 2 -27.31 -14.82 -14.81
C ILE A 2 -25.79 -14.71 -14.78
N PHE A 3 -25.09 -15.77 -15.18
CA PHE A 3 -23.64 -15.83 -15.22
C PHE A 3 -23.16 -15.85 -16.67
N HIS A 4 -22.23 -14.96 -17.01
CA HIS A 4 -21.62 -14.89 -18.35
C HIS A 4 -20.22 -15.50 -18.31
N ALA A 5 -19.95 -16.45 -19.21
CA ALA A 5 -18.59 -16.92 -19.44
C ALA A 5 -17.72 -15.77 -20.00
N PRO A 6 -16.42 -15.71 -19.70
CA PRO A 6 -15.53 -14.63 -20.14
C PRO A 6 -15.14 -14.80 -21.62
N GLU A 7 -16.13 -14.77 -22.51
CA GLU A 7 -16.02 -14.97 -23.96
C GLU A 7 -16.64 -13.78 -24.71
N GLY A 8 -16.14 -13.47 -25.90
CA GLY A 8 -16.61 -12.35 -26.71
C GLY A 8 -16.57 -11.02 -25.95
N ASP A 9 -17.70 -10.32 -25.86
CA ASP A 9 -17.84 -9.04 -25.16
C ASP A 9 -17.56 -9.12 -23.65
N TRP A 10 -17.69 -10.31 -23.04
CA TRP A 10 -17.49 -10.53 -21.60
C TRP A 10 -16.03 -10.76 -21.21
N THR A 11 -15.10 -10.53 -22.14
CA THR A 11 -13.65 -10.55 -21.88
C THR A 11 -13.14 -9.22 -21.30
N LYS A 12 -13.88 -8.12 -21.50
CA LYS A 12 -13.50 -6.79 -21.01
C LYS A 12 -13.43 -6.75 -19.48
N SER A 13 -12.55 -5.92 -18.96
CA SER A 13 -12.45 -5.66 -17.51
C SER A 13 -13.24 -4.40 -17.16
N ALA A 14 -13.82 -4.38 -15.97
CA ALA A 14 -14.42 -3.16 -15.43
C ALA A 14 -13.34 -2.08 -15.25
N PRO A 15 -13.70 -0.80 -15.34
CA PRO A 15 -12.75 0.29 -15.16
C PRO A 15 -12.52 0.53 -13.67
N LEU A 16 -11.63 -0.28 -13.08
CA LEU A 16 -11.35 -0.31 -11.64
C LEU A 16 -10.67 0.97 -11.17
N ARG A 17 -11.02 1.43 -9.97
CA ARG A 17 -10.26 2.48 -9.26
C ARG A 17 -9.12 1.87 -8.45
N ILE A 18 -7.93 2.44 -8.60
CA ILE A 18 -6.72 1.95 -7.96
C ILE A 18 -6.13 3.05 -7.07
N LEU A 19 -6.00 2.77 -5.77
CA LEU A 19 -5.34 3.66 -4.82
C LEU A 19 -4.00 3.07 -4.43
N SER A 20 -2.91 3.77 -4.72
CA SER A 20 -1.58 3.48 -4.20
C SER A 20 -1.28 4.37 -3.01
N PHE A 21 -0.79 3.82 -1.90
CA PHE A 21 -0.42 4.60 -0.73
C PHE A 21 0.90 4.12 -0.10
N ASP A 22 1.50 5.01 0.67
CA ASP A 22 2.74 4.84 1.44
C ASP A 22 2.69 5.80 2.63
N LEU A 23 3.44 5.52 3.71
CA LEU A 23 3.43 6.34 4.92
C LEU A 23 4.83 6.58 5.50
N GLU A 24 4.98 7.74 6.14
CA GLU A 24 6.18 8.13 6.88
C GLU A 24 5.89 8.15 8.36
N THR A 25 6.80 7.56 9.16
CA THR A 25 6.66 7.49 10.61
C THR A 25 7.87 8.01 11.35
N ALA A 26 7.68 8.36 12.63
CA ALA A 26 8.77 8.43 13.58
C ALA A 26 9.52 7.09 13.61
N ILE A 27 10.81 7.13 13.97
CA ILE A 27 11.64 5.94 14.03
C ILE A 27 12.07 5.75 15.47
N ALA A 28 11.58 4.69 16.11
CA ALA A 28 11.96 4.40 17.49
C ALA A 28 13.49 4.30 17.60
N PRO A 29 14.14 5.00 18.55
CA PRO A 29 15.58 4.90 18.76
C PRO A 29 16.00 3.44 19.02
N PRO A 30 17.19 2.99 18.59
CA PRO A 30 17.66 1.62 18.81
C PRO A 30 17.58 1.14 20.27
N SER A 31 17.63 2.05 21.25
CA SER A 31 17.57 1.77 22.69
C SER A 31 16.17 1.40 23.22
N THR A 32 15.07 1.72 22.52
CA THR A 32 13.71 1.28 22.93
C THR A 32 13.44 -0.19 22.58
N PHE A 33 14.27 -0.81 21.73
CA PHE A 33 14.20 -2.25 21.45
C PHE A 33 14.74 -3.11 22.60
N SER A 34 15.44 -2.52 23.57
CA SER A 34 15.98 -3.20 24.74
C SER A 34 15.23 -2.80 26.00
N GLY A 35 14.04 -3.36 26.22
CA GLY A 35 13.44 -3.46 27.56
C GLY A 35 12.04 -2.87 27.73
N ASP A 36 11.55 -2.03 26.82
CA ASP A 36 10.15 -1.61 26.87
C ASP A 36 9.25 -2.74 26.37
N ARG A 37 8.25 -3.11 27.19
CA ARG A 37 7.23 -4.12 26.83
C ARG A 37 6.22 -3.58 25.82
N LEU A 38 6.34 -2.32 25.43
CA LEU A 38 5.42 -1.66 24.53
C LEU A 38 5.80 -1.96 23.08
N PRO A 39 4.82 -2.30 22.22
CA PRO A 39 5.10 -2.62 20.82
C PRO A 39 5.61 -1.39 20.03
N ARG A 40 6.46 -1.58 19.00
CA ARG A 40 7.03 -0.47 18.19
C ARG A 40 6.02 0.60 17.76
N TYR A 41 4.83 0.18 17.35
CA TYR A 41 3.75 1.07 16.88
C TYR A 41 3.25 2.06 17.94
N SER A 42 3.54 1.87 19.24
CA SER A 42 3.22 2.86 20.27
C SER A 42 4.12 4.10 20.19
N HIS A 43 5.38 3.94 19.74
CA HIS A 43 6.37 5.02 19.71
C HIS A 43 6.53 5.67 18.33
N GLU A 44 6.10 4.99 17.28
CA GLU A 44 6.33 5.37 15.89
C GLU A 44 5.11 6.10 15.31
N ALA A 45 4.98 7.39 15.61
CA ALA A 45 3.90 8.26 15.12
C ALA A 45 3.85 8.32 13.59
N VAL A 46 2.66 8.28 13.01
CA VAL A 46 2.43 8.52 11.58
C VAL A 46 2.49 10.02 11.33
N PHE A 47 3.42 10.42 10.47
CA PHE A 47 3.63 11.81 10.11
C PHE A 47 2.95 12.17 8.81
N GLN A 48 3.04 11.30 7.79
CA GLN A 48 2.49 11.56 6.48
C GLN A 48 1.91 10.29 5.86
N ILE A 49 0.85 10.45 5.07
CA ILE A 49 0.30 9.40 4.23
C ILE A 49 0.12 9.97 2.83
N GLY A 50 0.97 9.52 1.90
CA GLY A 50 0.87 9.84 0.49
C GLY A 50 -0.14 8.96 -0.19
N ASN A 51 -0.77 9.47 -1.25
CA ASN A 51 -1.76 8.74 -2.03
C ASN A 51 -1.64 9.11 -3.50
N THR A 52 -1.65 8.10 -4.38
CA THR A 52 -1.84 8.27 -5.82
C THR A 52 -3.07 7.48 -6.25
N LEU A 53 -4.12 8.17 -6.69
CA LEU A 53 -5.40 7.61 -7.10
C LEU A 53 -5.53 7.62 -8.62
N LEU A 54 -5.82 6.44 -9.19
CA LEU A 54 -6.12 6.26 -10.60
C LEU A 54 -7.63 6.01 -10.77
N ASP A 55 -8.33 6.93 -11.43
CA ASP A 55 -9.80 6.93 -11.61
C ASP A 55 -10.25 6.68 -13.08
N LYS A 56 -9.49 5.93 -13.91
CA LYS A 56 -9.95 4.91 -14.90
C LYS A 56 -9.10 4.71 -16.17
N VAL A 57 -9.46 3.58 -16.82
CA VAL A 57 -9.02 2.88 -18.05
C VAL A 57 -7.57 2.40 -18.05
N PRO A 58 -7.34 1.07 -17.95
CA PRO A 58 -6.05 0.47 -18.29
C PRO A 58 -5.64 0.90 -19.71
N GLY A 59 -4.62 1.75 -19.83
CA GLY A 59 -4.17 2.33 -21.11
C GLY A 59 -4.02 3.85 -21.11
N GLU A 60 -4.67 4.56 -20.19
CA GLU A 60 -4.52 6.02 -20.01
C GLU A 60 -3.79 6.30 -18.69
N PHE A 61 -2.49 6.58 -18.79
CA PHE A 61 -1.57 6.58 -17.63
C PHE A 61 -1.19 7.96 -17.11
N ASP A 62 -1.58 9.00 -17.85
CA ASP A 62 -1.13 10.36 -17.60
C ASP A 62 -2.07 11.15 -16.66
N SER A 63 -3.18 10.55 -16.21
CA SER A 63 -4.15 11.22 -15.33
C SER A 63 -4.42 10.45 -14.04
N TYR A 64 -3.48 10.53 -13.09
CA TYR A 64 -3.73 10.22 -11.69
C TYR A 64 -3.88 11.51 -10.87
N ALA A 65 -4.55 11.41 -9.72
CA ALA A 65 -4.61 12.49 -8.73
C ALA A 65 -3.78 12.12 -7.51
N GLN A 66 -3.08 13.09 -6.94
CA GLN A 66 -2.26 12.89 -5.74
C GLN A 66 -2.82 13.65 -4.55
N PHE A 67 -2.83 12.98 -3.40
CA PHE A 67 -3.31 13.52 -2.13
C PHE A 67 -2.29 13.26 -1.05
N MET A 68 -1.97 14.27 -0.26
CA MET A 68 -1.04 14.20 0.86
C MET A 68 -1.75 14.52 2.16
N PHE A 69 -1.74 13.60 3.11
CA PHE A 69 -2.23 13.81 4.47
C PHE A 69 -1.02 13.96 5.37
N THR A 70 -0.90 15.07 6.11
CA THR A 70 0.33 15.41 6.85
C THR A 70 0.04 15.95 8.24
N LEU A 71 0.86 15.55 9.20
CA LEU A 71 0.83 16.03 10.58
C LEU A 71 1.59 17.35 10.64
N ASN A 72 0.92 18.39 11.13
CA ASN A 72 1.31 19.79 11.05
C ASN A 72 1.27 20.38 9.63
N THR A 73 1.61 21.66 9.52
CA THR A 73 1.58 22.43 8.28
C THR A 73 2.58 21.91 7.24
N CYS A 74 2.20 21.85 5.97
CA CYS A 74 3.10 21.51 4.87
C CYS A 74 2.96 22.58 3.79
N SER A 75 4.07 23.00 3.20
CA SER A 75 4.03 23.92 2.07
C SER A 75 3.41 23.24 0.86
N ASP A 76 2.74 24.01 0.00
CA ASP A 76 2.02 23.50 -1.18
C ASP A 76 2.94 22.70 -2.12
N ILE A 77 2.37 21.68 -2.74
CA ILE A 77 3.02 20.84 -3.75
C ILE A 77 2.21 20.96 -5.04
N ASP A 78 2.88 21.29 -6.13
CA ASP A 78 2.23 21.48 -7.42
C ASP A 78 1.53 20.19 -7.88
N GLY A 79 0.28 20.30 -8.32
CA GLY A 79 -0.54 19.17 -8.75
C GLY A 79 -1.03 18.23 -7.64
N VAL A 80 -0.84 18.56 -6.35
CA VAL A 80 -1.20 17.70 -5.22
C VAL A 80 -2.18 18.40 -4.29
N GLU A 81 -3.21 17.68 -3.84
CA GLU A 81 -4.08 18.15 -2.75
C GLU A 81 -3.43 17.83 -1.40
N VAL A 82 -2.91 18.87 -0.72
CA VAL A 82 -2.27 18.74 0.59
C VAL A 82 -3.27 19.06 1.70
N LYS A 83 -3.45 18.12 2.64
CA LYS A 83 -4.29 18.24 3.83
C LYS A 83 -3.45 18.11 5.10
N SER A 84 -3.32 19.22 5.83
CA SER A 84 -2.59 19.29 7.10
C SER A 84 -3.53 19.17 8.30
N TYR A 85 -3.11 18.43 9.32
CA TYR A 85 -3.86 18.23 10.57
C TYR A 85 -2.99 18.50 11.79
N ASP A 86 -3.57 18.99 12.86
CA ASP A 86 -2.83 19.34 14.08
C ASP A 86 -2.54 18.11 14.95
N THR A 87 -3.42 17.11 14.89
CA THR A 87 -3.26 15.85 15.62
C THR A 87 -3.18 14.66 14.69
N GLU A 88 -2.48 13.62 15.15
CA GLU A 88 -2.40 12.35 14.41
C GLU A 88 -3.76 11.67 14.29
N SER A 89 -4.61 11.79 15.32
CA SER A 89 -5.96 11.22 15.28
C SER A 89 -6.80 11.83 14.15
N GLU A 90 -6.76 13.15 13.97
CA GLU A 90 -7.44 13.82 12.86
C GLU A 90 -6.89 13.36 11.50
N LEU A 91 -5.56 13.25 11.37
CA LEU A 91 -4.92 12.76 10.16
C LEU A 91 -5.42 11.35 9.79
N LEU A 92 -5.39 10.41 10.74
CA LEU A 92 -5.79 9.03 10.48
C LEU A 92 -7.28 8.90 10.15
N LEU A 93 -8.15 9.61 10.87
CA LEU A 93 -9.59 9.58 10.61
C LEU A 93 -9.91 10.22 9.26
N ALA A 94 -9.28 11.34 8.91
CA ALA A 94 -9.49 11.99 7.63
C ALA A 94 -8.95 11.15 6.46
N TRP A 95 -7.83 10.44 6.65
CA TRP A 95 -7.33 9.50 5.65
C TRP A 95 -8.27 8.30 5.46
N ARG A 96 -8.81 7.74 6.56
CA ARG A 96 -9.86 6.70 6.48
C ARG A 96 -11.06 7.20 5.68
N ASP A 97 -11.55 8.39 5.98
CA ASP A 97 -12.72 8.97 5.30
C ASP A 97 -12.44 9.18 3.82
N PHE A 98 -11.23 9.64 3.47
CA PHE A 98 -10.79 9.70 2.08
C PHE A 98 -10.81 8.33 1.38
N VAL A 99 -10.35 7.26 2.02
CA VAL A 99 -10.41 5.90 1.43
C VAL A 99 -11.87 5.45 1.25
N ILE A 100 -12.76 5.80 2.17
CA ILE A 100 -14.19 5.50 2.04
C ILE A 100 -14.82 6.30 0.89
N GLU A 101 -14.56 7.60 0.81
CA GLU A 101 -15.12 8.54 -0.16
C GLU A 101 -14.60 8.31 -1.59
N SER A 102 -13.29 8.09 -1.75
CA SER A 102 -12.68 7.78 -3.05
C SER A 102 -13.09 6.39 -3.58
N ASP A 103 -13.54 5.52 -2.69
CA ASP A 103 -14.03 4.16 -2.94
C ASP A 103 -13.15 3.36 -3.92
N PRO A 104 -11.87 3.07 -3.59
CA PRO A 104 -11.01 2.29 -4.45
C PRO A 104 -11.46 0.82 -4.49
N ASP A 105 -11.41 0.24 -5.69
CA ASP A 105 -11.63 -1.19 -5.89
C ASP A 105 -10.40 -2.01 -5.51
N VAL A 106 -9.21 -1.46 -5.80
CA VAL A 106 -7.92 -2.07 -5.52
C VAL A 106 -7.05 -1.08 -4.75
N ILE A 107 -6.53 -1.51 -3.61
CA ILE A 107 -5.51 -0.77 -2.87
C ILE A 107 -4.15 -1.45 -3.10
N ILE A 108 -3.17 -0.66 -3.50
CA ILE A 108 -1.81 -1.10 -3.79
C ILE A 108 -0.79 -0.30 -2.99
N GLY A 109 0.45 -0.75 -3.07
CA GLY A 109 1.61 -0.08 -2.49
C GLY A 109 2.81 -1.02 -2.50
N HIS A 110 3.84 -0.67 -1.75
CA HIS A 110 5.02 -1.52 -1.60
C HIS A 110 5.23 -1.88 -0.13
N ASN A 111 5.11 -3.17 0.22
CA ASN A 111 5.24 -3.68 1.59
C ASN A 111 4.09 -3.28 2.55
N ILE A 112 2.97 -2.79 1.99
CA ILE A 112 1.76 -2.39 2.73
C ILE A 112 1.16 -3.49 3.60
N SER A 113 1.26 -4.76 3.20
CA SER A 113 0.66 -5.88 3.94
C SER A 113 1.45 -6.26 5.18
N ARG A 114 2.74 -5.89 5.21
CA ARG A 114 3.69 -6.24 6.28
C ARG A 114 4.00 -5.07 7.20
N PHE A 115 3.99 -3.85 6.68
CA PHE A 115 4.34 -2.66 7.43
C PHE A 115 3.14 -1.74 7.59
N ASP A 116 2.69 -1.11 6.51
CA ASP A 116 1.77 0.03 6.55
C ASP A 116 0.44 -0.30 7.23
N TRP A 117 -0.25 -1.36 6.77
CA TRP A 117 -1.53 -1.76 7.33
C TRP A 117 -1.44 -2.22 8.79
N PRO A 118 -0.52 -3.14 9.17
CA PRO A 118 -0.32 -3.47 10.57
C PRO A 118 0.00 -2.25 11.43
N HIS A 119 0.81 -1.32 10.93
CA HIS A 119 1.20 -0.12 11.66
C HIS A 119 0.00 0.78 11.95
N LEU A 120 -0.75 1.13 10.90
CA LEU A 120 -1.95 1.97 10.99
C LEU A 120 -3.01 1.36 11.92
N LEU A 121 -3.33 0.08 11.72
CA LEU A 121 -4.36 -0.59 12.52
C LEU A 121 -3.97 -0.71 14.00
N LEU A 122 -2.76 -1.20 14.29
CA LEU A 122 -2.32 -1.40 15.67
C LEU A 122 -2.11 -0.07 16.38
N ARG A 123 -1.61 0.96 15.69
CA ARG A 123 -1.45 2.29 16.27
C ARG A 123 -2.80 2.95 16.58
N SER A 124 -3.74 2.90 15.63
CA SER A 124 -5.09 3.43 15.83
C SER A 124 -5.79 2.76 17.01
N GLU A 125 -5.67 1.44 17.16
CA GLU A 125 -6.31 0.67 18.23
C GLU A 125 -5.64 0.90 19.59
N PHE A 126 -4.32 0.71 19.67
CA PHE A 126 -3.62 0.61 20.96
C PHE A 126 -2.98 1.92 21.44
N ALA A 127 -2.61 2.83 20.53
CA ALA A 127 -1.93 4.08 20.91
C ALA A 127 -2.89 5.28 20.92
N LEU A 128 -3.86 5.32 20.02
CA LEU A 128 -4.74 6.48 19.82
C LEU A 128 -6.20 6.23 20.24
N ALA A 129 -6.57 4.98 20.52
CA ALA A 129 -7.94 4.58 20.88
C ALA A 129 -9.01 5.04 19.86
N LEU A 130 -8.74 4.79 18.57
CA LEU A 130 -9.59 5.12 17.42
C LEU A 130 -10.19 3.85 16.80
N PRO A 131 -11.14 3.16 17.46
CA PRO A 131 -11.72 1.91 16.95
C PRO A 131 -12.36 2.08 15.56
N GLU A 132 -12.90 3.26 15.28
CA GLU A 132 -13.54 3.61 14.01
C GLU A 132 -12.58 3.70 12.82
N PHE A 133 -11.26 3.80 13.05
CA PHE A 133 -10.27 3.80 11.98
C PHE A 133 -10.30 2.48 11.18
N SER A 134 -10.46 1.37 11.90
CA SER A 134 -10.43 0.03 11.31
C SER A 134 -11.67 -0.31 10.46
N CYS A 135 -12.71 0.53 10.46
CA CYS A 135 -13.89 0.40 9.61
C CYS A 135 -13.66 0.99 8.20
N ILE A 136 -12.62 0.53 7.50
CA ILE A 136 -12.18 1.09 6.21
C ILE A 136 -12.62 0.27 4.98
N GLY A 137 -13.19 -0.92 5.21
CA GLY A 137 -13.82 -1.74 4.16
C GLY A 137 -15.16 -1.14 3.67
N ARG A 138 -15.77 -1.77 2.65
CA ARG A 138 -17.10 -1.38 2.14
C ARG A 138 -18.26 -1.86 3.02
N LEU A 139 -18.06 -2.91 3.82
CA LEU A 139 -19.08 -3.39 4.76
C LEU A 139 -19.08 -2.54 6.02
N GLN A 140 -20.16 -1.79 6.23
CA GLN A 140 -20.33 -0.94 7.41
C GLN A 140 -20.28 -1.76 8.71
N GLY A 141 -19.58 -1.23 9.71
CA GLY A 141 -19.42 -1.88 11.02
C GLY A 141 -18.49 -3.09 11.04
N VAL A 142 -17.86 -3.45 9.92
CA VAL A 142 -16.88 -4.55 9.86
C VAL A 142 -15.47 -3.98 10.03
N HIS A 143 -14.83 -4.36 11.13
CA HIS A 143 -13.48 -3.93 11.48
C HIS A 143 -12.42 -4.77 10.75
N ALA A 144 -11.46 -4.10 10.12
CA ALA A 144 -10.24 -4.69 9.62
C ALA A 144 -9.29 -5.00 10.79
N THR A 145 -8.77 -6.23 10.86
CA THR A 145 -7.90 -6.65 11.97
C THR A 145 -6.48 -6.92 11.48
N ALA A 146 -5.49 -6.32 12.14
CA ALA A 146 -4.10 -6.74 12.04
C ALA A 146 -3.72 -7.60 13.25
N ARG A 147 -2.75 -8.50 13.08
CA ARG A 147 -2.13 -9.23 14.19
C ARG A 147 -0.68 -8.81 14.31
N PRO A 148 -0.16 -8.58 15.53
CA PRO A 148 1.27 -8.40 15.73
C PRO A 148 2.01 -9.63 15.21
N LEU A 149 2.94 -9.43 14.27
CA LEU A 149 3.79 -10.52 13.79
C LEU A 149 5.00 -10.66 14.71
N PRO A 150 5.36 -11.88 15.14
CA PRO A 150 6.65 -12.13 15.75
C PRO A 150 7.78 -11.77 14.78
N LEU A 151 8.80 -11.05 15.25
CA LEU A 151 9.98 -10.60 14.48
C LEU A 151 10.67 -11.72 13.66
N ASN A 152 10.48 -12.99 14.03
CA ASN A 152 11.11 -14.15 13.41
C ASN A 152 10.25 -14.85 12.34
N GLN A 153 9.01 -14.42 12.07
CA GLN A 153 8.18 -15.01 11.03
C GLN A 153 8.46 -14.39 9.65
N ARG A 154 9.00 -15.21 8.75
CA ARG A 154 9.31 -14.84 7.35
C ARG A 154 8.14 -15.02 6.37
N LYS A 155 6.98 -15.48 6.84
CA LYS A 155 5.81 -15.68 5.97
C LYS A 155 5.22 -14.31 5.60
N PHE A 156 4.83 -14.14 4.33
CA PHE A 156 3.98 -13.00 3.97
C PHE A 156 2.72 -13.06 4.84
N ASN A 157 2.46 -11.97 5.56
CA ASN A 157 1.18 -11.80 6.21
C ASN A 157 0.19 -11.40 5.12
N ASP A 158 -1.02 -11.96 5.18
CA ASP A 158 -2.05 -11.80 4.16
C ASP A 158 -2.67 -10.38 4.10
N GLY A 159 -2.06 -9.41 4.80
CA GLY A 159 -2.65 -8.12 5.13
C GLY A 159 -3.93 -8.26 5.95
N PRO A 160 -4.49 -7.15 6.48
CA PRO A 160 -5.85 -7.19 6.98
C PRO A 160 -6.83 -7.51 5.83
N ILE A 161 -7.99 -8.07 6.12
CA ILE A 161 -9.05 -8.20 5.11
C ILE A 161 -9.89 -6.92 5.11
N LEU A 162 -9.87 -6.20 4.00
CA LEU A 162 -10.74 -5.05 3.76
C LEU A 162 -11.95 -5.52 2.95
N MET A 163 -13.04 -5.87 3.63
CA MET A 163 -14.22 -6.45 2.98
C MET A 163 -14.72 -5.56 1.85
N GLY A 164 -14.83 -6.11 0.64
CA GLY A 164 -15.26 -5.38 -0.57
C GLY A 164 -14.16 -4.63 -1.32
N ARG A 165 -12.91 -4.65 -0.85
CA ARG A 165 -11.75 -4.05 -1.52
C ARG A 165 -10.67 -5.10 -1.76
N LEU A 166 -10.04 -5.05 -2.93
CA LEU A 166 -8.87 -5.89 -3.23
C LEU A 166 -7.60 -5.20 -2.72
N GLN A 167 -6.62 -6.00 -2.32
CA GLN A 167 -5.30 -5.51 -1.94
C GLN A 167 -4.23 -6.21 -2.76
N LEU A 168 -3.31 -5.45 -3.34
CA LEU A 168 -2.18 -5.97 -4.10
C LEU A 168 -0.90 -5.28 -3.67
N ASP A 169 -0.09 -5.99 -2.90
CA ASP A 169 1.21 -5.52 -2.45
C ASP A 169 2.28 -5.89 -3.49
N THR A 170 2.93 -4.88 -4.07
CA THR A 170 3.97 -5.09 -5.09
C THR A 170 5.17 -5.87 -4.54
N ASN A 171 5.54 -5.69 -3.27
CA ASN A 171 6.63 -6.45 -2.65
C ASN A 171 6.28 -7.94 -2.56
N GLN A 172 5.06 -8.25 -2.12
CA GLN A 172 4.57 -9.62 -2.06
C GLN A 172 4.49 -10.25 -3.46
N TYR A 173 3.90 -9.54 -4.42
CA TYR A 173 3.80 -10.02 -5.79
C TYR A 173 5.19 -10.37 -6.37
N MET A 174 6.17 -9.49 -6.22
CA MET A 174 7.54 -9.72 -6.68
C MET A 174 8.20 -10.91 -5.99
N ALA A 175 7.99 -11.05 -4.69
CA ALA A 175 8.58 -12.13 -3.91
C ALA A 175 7.93 -13.50 -4.15
N GLU A 176 6.68 -13.54 -4.63
CA GLU A 176 5.98 -14.78 -4.96
C GLU A 176 6.08 -15.15 -6.45
N SER A 177 6.35 -14.19 -7.33
CA SER A 177 6.53 -14.44 -8.76
C SER A 177 7.81 -15.21 -9.06
N GLN A 178 7.68 -16.52 -9.32
CA GLN A 178 8.81 -17.38 -9.70
C GLN A 178 9.54 -16.91 -10.97
N ALA A 179 8.79 -16.34 -11.92
CA ALA A 179 9.35 -15.83 -13.19
C ALA A 179 10.26 -14.63 -12.94
N LEU A 180 9.84 -13.69 -12.08
CA LEU A 180 10.61 -12.50 -11.76
C LEU A 180 11.78 -12.82 -10.82
N ARG A 181 11.59 -13.71 -9.84
CA ARG A 181 12.66 -14.10 -8.90
C ARG A 181 13.90 -14.68 -9.58
N ARG A 182 13.76 -15.43 -10.68
CA ARG A 182 14.91 -16.04 -11.37
C ARG A 182 15.86 -15.00 -11.97
N ASN A 183 15.36 -13.83 -12.31
CA ASN A 183 16.13 -12.77 -12.95
C ASN A 183 16.60 -11.69 -11.94
N PHE A 184 16.07 -11.68 -10.71
CA PHE A 184 16.30 -10.65 -9.70
C PHE A 184 16.95 -11.16 -8.40
N THR A 185 17.91 -12.09 -8.53
CA THR A 185 18.70 -12.56 -7.38
C THR A 185 20.16 -12.12 -7.48
N ILE A 186 20.63 -11.38 -6.48
CA ILE A 186 22.07 -11.15 -6.24
C ILE A 186 22.47 -11.97 -5.02
N GLY A 187 23.41 -12.90 -5.18
CA GLY A 187 23.82 -13.82 -4.11
C GLY A 187 22.72 -14.77 -3.63
N GLY A 188 21.77 -15.14 -4.51
CA GLY A 188 20.67 -16.06 -4.20
C GLY A 188 19.51 -15.42 -3.40
N ARG A 189 19.53 -14.11 -3.14
CA ARG A 189 18.43 -13.39 -2.46
C ARG A 189 17.62 -12.56 -3.45
N PRO A 190 16.29 -12.67 -3.48
CA PRO A 190 15.45 -11.81 -4.30
C PRO A 190 15.59 -10.36 -3.84
N ARG A 191 15.92 -9.44 -4.75
CA ARG A 191 15.96 -8.00 -4.52
C ARG A 191 14.60 -7.42 -4.91
N CYS A 192 13.73 -7.29 -3.92
CA CYS A 192 12.37 -6.79 -4.10
C CYS A 192 12.17 -5.41 -3.46
N ASP A 193 13.24 -4.70 -3.10
CA ASP A 193 13.13 -3.33 -2.60
C ASP A 193 12.70 -2.38 -3.72
N LEU A 194 11.83 -1.42 -3.39
CA LEU A 194 11.21 -0.50 -4.35
C LEU A 194 12.24 0.26 -5.20
N ASN A 195 13.37 0.68 -4.61
CA ASN A 195 14.39 1.40 -5.36
C ASN A 195 15.04 0.53 -6.44
N THR A 196 15.38 -0.72 -6.12
CA THR A 196 15.92 -1.66 -7.11
C THR A 196 14.89 -1.94 -8.22
N LEU A 197 13.61 -2.10 -7.87
CA LEU A 197 12.55 -2.36 -8.85
C LEU A 197 12.29 -1.15 -9.76
N ALA A 198 12.26 0.06 -9.19
CA ALA A 198 12.09 1.30 -9.95
C ALA A 198 13.23 1.48 -10.96
N ALA A 199 14.48 1.28 -10.52
CA ALA A 199 15.65 1.45 -11.39
C ALA A 199 15.63 0.48 -12.56
N GLU A 200 15.28 -0.78 -12.30
CA GLU A 200 15.25 -1.80 -13.33
C GLU A 200 14.09 -1.62 -14.32
N PHE A 201 12.87 -1.46 -13.81
CA PHE A 201 11.67 -1.59 -14.63
C PHE A 201 11.18 -0.27 -15.22
N LEU A 202 11.55 0.85 -14.59
CA LEU A 202 11.04 2.18 -14.92
C LEU A 202 12.14 3.16 -15.35
N ASP A 203 13.42 2.79 -15.22
CA ASP A 203 14.55 3.74 -15.31
C ASP A 203 14.35 4.97 -14.38
N ASP A 204 13.76 4.70 -13.21
CA ASP A 204 13.36 5.69 -12.20
C ASP A 204 13.94 5.29 -10.83
N LYS A 205 13.87 6.16 -9.81
CA LYS A 205 14.38 5.85 -8.47
C LYS A 205 13.54 6.47 -7.37
N LYS A 206 13.71 5.96 -6.14
CA LYS A 206 13.14 6.60 -4.95
C LYS A 206 13.72 8.01 -4.78
N GLY A 207 12.98 8.85 -4.07
CA GLY A 207 13.50 10.14 -3.63
C GLY A 207 14.69 9.98 -2.68
N ASP A 208 15.48 11.04 -2.52
CA ASP A 208 16.68 11.05 -1.69
C ASP A 208 16.36 11.59 -0.29
N VAL A 209 15.77 10.72 0.54
CA VAL A 209 15.59 10.93 1.98
C VAL A 209 16.05 9.67 2.69
N HIS A 210 17.10 9.79 3.49
CA HIS A 210 17.53 8.70 4.35
C HIS A 210 16.60 8.59 5.56
N PHE A 211 16.32 7.38 6.04
CA PHE A 211 15.36 7.17 7.14
C PHE A 211 15.70 7.98 8.41
N LEU A 212 16.98 8.18 8.70
CA LEU A 212 17.45 9.01 9.82
C LEU A 212 17.11 10.50 9.69
N GLU A 213 16.79 10.98 8.50
CA GLU A 213 16.39 12.37 8.27
C GLU A 213 14.89 12.60 8.49
N ILE A 214 14.06 11.55 8.54
CA ILE A 214 12.59 11.67 8.59
C ILE A 214 12.15 12.52 9.79
N GLU A 215 12.63 12.21 10.99
CA GLU A 215 12.28 12.99 12.20
C GLU A 215 12.78 14.44 12.12
N HIS A 216 14.00 14.64 11.59
CA HIS A 216 14.54 15.98 11.44
C HIS A 216 13.70 16.82 10.46
N LEU A 217 13.28 16.24 9.35
CA LEU A 217 12.41 16.90 8.36
C LEU A 217 11.03 17.18 8.93
N GLN A 218 10.46 16.23 9.69
CA GLN A 218 9.15 16.39 10.31
C GLN A 218 9.12 17.54 11.34
N HIS A 219 10.13 17.61 12.21
CA HIS A 219 10.22 18.60 13.29
C HIS A 219 10.78 19.96 12.86
N GLY A 220 11.10 20.14 11.58
CA GLY A 220 11.43 21.45 11.01
C GLY A 220 10.18 22.31 10.71
N GLY A 221 10.18 22.94 9.55
CA GLY A 221 9.10 23.82 9.09
C GLY A 221 8.20 23.19 8.02
N ALA A 222 7.32 24.00 7.47
CA ALA A 222 6.42 23.58 6.40
C ALA A 222 7.17 23.09 5.14
N ASP A 223 8.32 23.70 4.82
CA ASP A 223 9.14 23.33 3.67
C ASP A 223 9.91 22.02 3.86
N THR A 224 10.35 21.72 5.09
CA THR A 224 11.02 20.44 5.38
C THR A 224 10.02 19.29 5.35
N ARG A 225 8.80 19.51 5.88
CA ARG A 225 7.68 18.57 5.72
C ARG A 225 7.23 18.42 4.28
N ARG A 226 7.31 19.48 3.46
CA ARG A 226 7.10 19.40 2.00
C ARG A 226 8.13 18.50 1.33
N LYS A 227 9.41 18.59 1.71
CA LYS A 227 10.46 17.69 1.18
C LYS A 227 10.14 16.23 1.49
N LEU A 228 9.71 15.94 2.73
CA LEU A 228 9.27 14.61 3.14
C LEU A 228 8.03 14.15 2.36
N ALA A 229 7.07 15.05 2.14
CA ALA A 229 5.85 14.74 1.40
C ALA A 229 6.11 14.40 -0.06
N VAL A 230 7.01 15.13 -0.74
CA VAL A 230 7.43 14.81 -2.11
C VAL A 230 8.10 13.45 -2.18
N TYR A 231 8.90 13.09 -1.17
CA TYR A 231 9.50 11.76 -1.04
C TYR A 231 8.43 10.67 -0.92
N CYS A 232 7.49 10.82 0.01
CA CYS A 232 6.40 9.87 0.23
C CYS A 232 5.50 9.72 -1.01
N LEU A 233 5.15 10.82 -1.68
CA LEU A 233 4.37 10.78 -2.93
C LEU A 233 5.07 9.99 -4.02
N LYS A 234 6.39 10.11 -4.14
CA LYS A 234 7.17 9.32 -5.10
C LYS A 234 7.04 7.82 -4.81
N ASP A 235 7.04 7.44 -3.53
CA ASP A 235 6.88 6.06 -3.09
C ASP A 235 5.46 5.51 -3.30
N THR A 236 4.46 6.38 -3.47
CA THR A 236 3.12 5.96 -3.94
C THR A 236 2.99 5.85 -5.45
N GLU A 237 3.72 6.67 -6.20
CA GLU A 237 3.68 6.70 -7.67
C GLU A 237 4.37 5.45 -8.26
N LEU A 238 5.51 5.07 -7.70
CA LEU A 238 6.32 3.95 -8.20
C LEU A 238 5.58 2.60 -8.22
N PRO A 239 4.85 2.18 -7.17
CA PRO A 239 4.05 0.95 -7.21
C PRO A 239 2.98 0.96 -8.30
N LEU A 240 2.34 2.10 -8.55
CA LEU A 240 1.33 2.25 -9.61
C LEU A 240 1.99 2.10 -10.99
N LYS A 241 3.13 2.76 -11.21
CA LYS A 241 3.93 2.62 -12.44
C LYS A 241 4.42 1.19 -12.65
N LEU A 242 4.91 0.52 -11.59
CA LEU A 242 5.36 -0.87 -11.66
C LEU A 242 4.21 -1.82 -12.04
N LEU A 243 3.05 -1.66 -11.41
CA LEU A 243 1.83 -2.42 -11.72
C LEU A 243 1.52 -2.35 -13.23
N ASN A 244 1.68 -1.15 -13.78
CA ASN A 244 1.26 -0.82 -15.12
C ASN A 244 2.28 -1.13 -16.23
N CYS A 245 3.52 -0.67 -16.08
CA CYS A 245 4.53 -0.73 -17.13
C CYS A 245 5.03 -2.14 -17.43
N ARG A 246 5.02 -3.04 -16.43
CA ARG A 246 5.76 -4.31 -16.53
C ARG A 246 5.13 -5.50 -15.82
N LEU A 247 4.33 -5.29 -14.78
CA LEU A 247 3.91 -6.43 -13.96
C LEU A 247 2.68 -7.15 -14.51
N GLN A 248 1.85 -6.51 -15.35
CA GLN A 248 0.55 -7.05 -15.84
C GLN A 248 -0.23 -7.82 -14.76
N CYS A 249 0.03 -7.54 -13.49
CA CYS A 249 -0.19 -8.54 -12.43
C CYS A 249 -1.67 -8.64 -12.10
N LEU A 250 -2.36 -7.51 -12.21
CA LEU A 250 -3.81 -7.44 -12.17
C LEU A 250 -4.42 -8.22 -13.34
N ASP A 251 -3.94 -8.01 -14.58
CA ASP A 251 -4.43 -8.71 -15.76
C ASP A 251 -4.11 -10.21 -15.75
N GLU A 252 -2.93 -10.60 -15.28
CA GLU A 252 -2.52 -11.98 -15.07
C GLU A 252 -3.34 -12.66 -13.98
N ALA A 253 -3.55 -11.99 -12.86
CA ALA A 253 -4.41 -12.50 -11.80
C ALA A 253 -5.86 -12.64 -12.29
N ILE A 254 -6.37 -11.69 -13.08
CA ILE A 254 -7.71 -11.75 -13.68
C ILE A 254 -7.78 -12.93 -14.65
N ARG A 255 -6.79 -13.08 -15.54
CA ARG A 255 -6.72 -14.22 -16.47
C ARG A 255 -6.63 -15.55 -15.75
N ALA A 256 -5.80 -15.66 -14.71
CA ALA A 256 -5.64 -16.88 -13.93
C ALA A 256 -6.92 -17.23 -13.15
N ALA A 257 -7.61 -16.24 -12.59
CA ALA A 257 -8.91 -16.43 -11.94
C ALA A 257 -9.99 -16.89 -12.94
N ARG A 258 -10.02 -16.30 -14.15
CA ARG A 258 -10.94 -16.68 -15.24
C ARG A 258 -10.67 -18.08 -15.82
N ALA A 259 -9.42 -18.51 -15.91
CA ALA A 259 -9.03 -19.81 -16.47
C ALA A 259 -9.33 -20.99 -15.53
N ASN A 260 -9.40 -20.75 -14.21
CA ASN A 260 -9.66 -21.79 -13.20
C ASN A 260 -11.16 -22.10 -12.99
N THR A 261 -12.02 -21.72 -13.94
CA THR A 261 -13.49 -21.92 -13.93
C THR A 261 -13.95 -23.38 -13.84
N ARG A 262 -13.05 -24.36 -13.93
CA ARG A 262 -13.37 -25.78 -13.66
C ARG A 262 -13.67 -26.08 -12.19
N TYR A 263 -13.28 -25.20 -11.28
CA TYR A 263 -13.71 -25.22 -9.89
C TYR A 263 -14.56 -24.00 -9.64
N MET A 264 -15.83 -24.20 -9.30
CA MET A 264 -16.69 -23.14 -8.76
C MET A 264 -15.93 -22.36 -7.68
N TYR A 265 -15.67 -21.08 -7.95
CA TYR A 265 -15.35 -19.99 -7.03
C TYR A 265 -14.15 -20.20 -6.09
N ARG A 266 -12.94 -19.91 -6.59
CA ARG A 266 -11.90 -19.31 -5.73
C ARG A 266 -12.00 -17.78 -5.81
N PRO A 267 -12.24 -17.07 -4.70
CA PRO A 267 -12.19 -15.62 -4.66
C PRO A 267 -10.87 -15.05 -5.20
N PHE A 268 -10.92 -13.92 -5.89
CA PHE A 268 -9.74 -13.27 -6.47
C PHE A 268 -8.60 -13.07 -5.46
N HIS A 269 -8.94 -12.71 -4.21
CA HIS A 269 -7.96 -12.52 -3.14
C HIS A 269 -7.17 -13.80 -2.79
N GLU A 270 -7.73 -15.00 -3.02
CA GLU A 270 -7.01 -16.25 -2.78
C GLU A 270 -5.89 -16.50 -3.81
N PHE A 271 -6.04 -15.97 -5.04
CA PHE A 271 -5.00 -16.03 -6.06
C PHE A 271 -3.87 -15.05 -5.80
N LEU A 272 -4.16 -13.93 -5.14
CA LEU A 272 -3.13 -12.98 -4.69
C LEU A 272 -2.31 -13.51 -3.51
N ARG A 273 -2.90 -14.35 -2.66
CA ARG A 273 -2.27 -14.89 -1.44
C ARG A 273 -1.55 -16.22 -1.63
N ASN A 274 -2.01 -17.04 -2.57
CA ASN A 274 -1.43 -18.34 -2.83
C ASN A 274 -0.73 -18.31 -4.18
N GLY A 275 0.44 -17.67 -4.25
CA GLY A 275 1.34 -17.78 -5.39
C GLY A 275 1.38 -19.22 -5.90
N ARG A 276 0.93 -19.41 -7.16
CA ARG A 276 0.67 -20.66 -7.89
C ARG A 276 1.19 -21.93 -7.20
N ASN A 277 0.47 -22.40 -6.18
CA ASN A 277 0.62 -23.76 -5.69
C ASN A 277 -0.52 -24.57 -6.28
N ARG A 278 -0.20 -25.27 -7.38
CA ARG A 278 -0.75 -26.53 -7.92
C ARG A 278 -0.90 -26.48 -9.45
N SER A 279 0.15 -26.94 -10.13
CA SER A 279 0.11 -28.08 -11.06
C SER A 279 1.55 -28.40 -11.45
#